data_AF-A0A961QEJ1-F1
#
_entry.id   AF-A0A961QEJ1-F1
#
_cell.length_a   1.000
_cell.length_b   1.000
_cell.length_c   1.000
_cell.angle_alpha   90.00
_cell.angle_beta   90.00
_cell.angle_gamma   90.00
#
_symmetry.space_group_name_H-M   'P 1'
#
loop_
_entity.id
_entity.type
_entity.pdbx_description
1 polymer ?
#
loop_
_entity_poly.entity_id
_entity_poly.type
_entity_poly.pdbx_seq_one_letter_code
_entity_poly.pdbx_strand_id
1 'polypeptide(L)' 'MTATVMIQGAGSNVGKSLLVAGFARVFARRGLRVRPFKPQN' A
#
# COMPACT_ATOMS: atom_id res chain seq x y z
N MET A 1 10.55 9.26 -12.72
CA MET A 1 10.15 7.86 -12.47
C MET A 1 9.45 7.79 -11.11
N THR A 2 8.28 7.17 -11.02
CA THR A 2 7.55 7.00 -9.75
C THR A 2 7.75 5.58 -9.25
N ALA A 3 8.13 5.40 -7.98
CA ALA A 3 8.26 4.07 -7.38
C ALA A 3 6.88 3.43 -7.15
N THR A 4 6.76 2.14 -7.45
CA THR A 4 5.52 1.36 -7.28
C THR A 4 5.82 0.08 -6.50
N VAL A 5 4.99 -0.22 -5.50
CA VAL A 5 5.12 -1.43 -4.66
C VAL A 5 3.76 -2.12 -4.58
N MET A 6 3.72 -3.43 -4.82
CA MET A 6 2.53 -4.26 -4.72
C MET A 6 2.60 -5.12 -3.45
N ILE A 7 1.56 -5.06 -2.62
CA ILE A 7 1.42 -5.92 -1.44
C ILE A 7 0.56 -7.12 -1.81
N GLN A 8 1.12 -8.32 -1.68
CA GLN A 8 0.47 -9.60 -2.03
C GLN A 8 0.28 -10.48 -0.79
N GLY A 9 -0.63 -11.46 -0.89
CA GLY A 9 -0.83 -12.44 0.17
C GLY A 9 -1.75 -13.57 -0.28
N ALA A 10 -1.60 -14.75 0.32
CA ALA A 10 -2.21 -16.01 -0.11
C ALA A 10 -3.69 -16.20 0.30
N GLY A 11 -4.34 -15.18 0.87
CA GLY A 11 -5.73 -15.28 1.31
C GLY A 11 -6.40 -13.92 1.46
N SER A 12 -7.73 -13.93 1.55
CA SER A 12 -8.54 -12.76 1.89
C SER A 12 -8.40 -12.41 3.37
N ASN A 13 -8.58 -11.15 3.73
CA ASN A 13 -8.58 -10.65 5.12
C ASN A 13 -7.29 -10.86 5.94
N VAL A 14 -6.19 -11.33 5.34
CA VAL A 14 -4.88 -11.49 5.99
C VAL A 14 -4.15 -10.17 6.32
N GLY A 15 -4.85 -9.04 6.38
CA GLY A 15 -4.27 -7.75 6.77
C GLY A 15 -3.56 -6.96 5.66
N LYS A 16 -3.67 -7.34 4.38
CA LYS A 16 -3.02 -6.63 3.25
C LYS A 16 -3.35 -5.13 3.22
N SER A 17 -4.63 -4.77 3.41
CA SER A 17 -5.06 -3.36 3.44
C SER A 17 -4.48 -2.59 4.63
N LEU A 18 -4.30 -3.26 5.78
CA LEU A 18 -3.70 -2.66 6.97
C LEU A 18 -2.23 -2.31 6.71
N LEU A 19 -1.48 -3.21 6.07
CA LEU A 19 -0.10 -2.97 5.68
C LEU A 19 0.01 -1.82 4.67
N VAL A 20 -0.84 -1.78 3.65
CA VAL A 20 -0.90 -0.67 2.68
C VAL A 20 -1.15 0.66 3.39
N ALA A 21 -2.11 0.71 4.32
CA ALA A 21 -2.40 1.92 5.10
C ALA A 21 -1.21 2.34 6.00
N GLY A 22 -0.52 1.38 6.62
CA GLY A 22 0.68 1.62 7.42
C GLY A 22 1.82 2.22 6.61
N PHE A 23 2.12 1.64 5.44
CA PHE A 23 3.12 2.18 4.52
C PHE A 23 2.75 3.58 4.03
N ALA A 24 1.50 3.78 3.61
CA ALA A 24 1.04 5.09 3.16
C ALA A 24 1.21 6.16 4.24
N ARG A 25 0.91 5.82 5.51
CA ARG A 25 1.11 6.71 6.65
C ARG A 25 2.58 7.05 6.88
N VAL A 26 3.49 6.08 6.85
CA VAL A 26 4.94 6.32 7.06
C VAL A 26 5.50 7.18 5.93
N PHE A 27 5.17 6.89 4.67
CA PHE A 27 5.68 7.65 3.52
C PHE A 27 5.12 9.07 3.47
N ALA A 28 3.83 9.25 3.76
CA ALA A 28 3.24 10.59 3.86
C ALA A 28 3.91 11.44 4.95
N ARG A 29 4.22 10.85 6.13
CA ARG A 29 4.97 11.52 7.20
C ARG A 29 6.40 11.91 6.81
N ARG A 30 6.98 11.25 5.80
CA ARG A 30 8.28 11.59 5.23
C ARG A 30 8.19 12.59 4.07
N GLY A 31 7.02 13.21 3.84
CA GLY A 31 6.82 14.19 2.78
C GLY A 31 6.64 13.59 1.38
N LEU A 32 6.48 12.26 1.27
CA LEU A 32 6.27 11.61 -0.02
C LEU A 32 4.79 11.68 -0.43
N ARG A 33 4.55 11.94 -1.72
CA ARG A 33 3.22 11.78 -2.32
C ARG A 33 2.94 10.29 -2.53
N VAL A 34 1.96 9.75 -1.80
CA VAL A 34 1.54 8.34 -1.88
C VAL A 34 0.19 8.24 -2.56
N ARG A 35 0.02 7.24 -3.45
CA ARG A 35 -1.23 6.94 -4.15
C ARG A 35 -1.54 5.44 -4.07
N PRO A 36 -2.28 4.97 -3.04
CA PRO A 36 -2.72 3.58 -2.98
C PRO A 36 -3.66 3.24 -4.13
N PHE A 37 -3.50 2.04 -4.69
CA PHE A 37 -4.40 1.49 -5.71
C PHE A 37 -4.80 0.07 -5.33
N LYS A 38 -6.08 -0.23 -5.43
CA LYS A 38 -6.62 -1.59 -5.26
C LYS A 38 -7.03 -2.10 -6.64
N PRO A 39 -6.29 -3.03 -7.25
CA PRO A 39 -6.73 -3.67 -8.49
C PRO A 39 -8.05 -4.41 -8.24
N GLN A 40 -8.95 -4.36 -9.21
CA GLN A 40 -10.11 -5.27 -9.26
C GLN A 40 -9.62 -6.58 -9.87
N ASN A 41 -10.07 -7.70 -9.30
CA ASN A 41 -9.87 -9.02 -9.89
C ASN A 41 -10.97 -9.30 -10.91
#